data_AF-A0A561SEC2-F1
#
_entry.id   AF-A0A561SEC2-F1
#
_cell.length_a   1.000
_cell.length_b   1.000
_cell.length_c   1.000
_cell.angle_alpha   90.00
_cell.angle_beta   90.00
_cell.angle_gamma   90.00
#
_symmetry.space_group_name_H-M   'P 1'
#
loop_
_entity.id
_entity.type
_entity.pdbx_description
1 polymer ?
#
loop_
_entity_poly.entity_id
_entity_poly.type
_entity_poly.pdbx_seq_one_letter_code
_entity_poly.pdbx_strand_id
1 'polypeptide(L)'
;MGTGTGGYGVQPDALDQVVRQLGVVATDLTTVSTDYQDPVSHPDADFGEFGMAQACAGFNTDWSQEIQVTVKAVNELVQKVQQNNANYRAAEAAAAAGLQAAATAVAPKPGQGAR
;
A
#
# COMPACT_ATOMS: atom_id res chain seq x y z
N MET A 1 -20.41 16.70 -30.50
CA MET A 1 -20.86 15.43 -29.90
C MET A 1 -19.79 14.98 -28.93
N GLY A 2 -20.01 15.17 -27.63
CA GLY A 2 -19.07 14.75 -26.60
C GLY A 2 -19.19 13.24 -26.40
N THR A 3 -18.20 12.49 -26.85
CA THR A 3 -18.04 11.09 -26.45
C THR A 3 -17.50 11.10 -25.04
N GLY A 4 -18.40 10.99 -24.06
CA GLY A 4 -18.04 10.82 -22.67
C GLY A 4 -17.23 9.53 -22.49
N THR A 5 -15.90 9.64 -22.58
CA THR A 5 -14.94 8.64 -22.12
C THR A 5 -14.86 8.72 -20.60
N GLY A 6 -15.99 8.50 -19.93
CA GLY A 6 -16.07 8.30 -18.48
C GLY A 6 -15.67 6.88 -18.11
N GLY A 7 -14.58 6.36 -18.68
CA GLY A 7 -14.01 5.09 -18.26
C GLY A 7 -13.31 5.29 -16.92
N TYR A 8 -13.47 4.34 -16.00
CA TYR A 8 -12.62 4.25 -14.81
C TYR A 8 -11.18 3.98 -15.27
N GLY A 9 -10.44 5.04 -15.59
CA GLY A 9 -9.03 4.98 -15.95
C GLY A 9 -8.22 4.81 -14.68
N VAL A 10 -7.66 3.63 -14.50
CA VAL A 10 -6.62 3.43 -13.49
C VAL A 10 -5.37 4.12 -14.02
N GLN A 11 -4.66 4.86 -13.18
CA GLN A 11 -3.36 5.45 -13.50
C GLN A 11 -2.29 4.64 -12.75
N PRO A 12 -1.66 3.63 -13.39
CA PRO A 12 -0.67 2.78 -12.72
C PRO A 12 0.50 3.57 -12.13
N ASP A 13 0.90 4.68 -12.77
CA ASP A 13 1.96 5.55 -12.28
C ASP A 13 1.58 6.29 -10.97
N ALA A 14 0.31 6.69 -10.85
CA ALA A 14 -0.21 7.30 -9.62
C ALA A 14 -0.28 6.25 -8.49
N LEU A 15 -0.65 5.01 -8.81
CA LEU A 15 -0.60 3.89 -7.85
C LEU A 15 0.84 3.58 -7.42
N ASP A 16 1.81 3.59 -8.33
CA ASP A 16 3.23 3.43 -8.00
C ASP A 16 3.74 4.51 -7.05
N GLN A 17 3.29 5.76 -7.23
CA GLN A 17 3.64 6.85 -6.34
C GLN A 17 3.02 6.65 -4.95
N VAL A 18 1.76 6.25 -4.88
CA VAL A 18 1.08 5.94 -3.60
C VAL A 18 1.77 4.77 -2.89
N VAL A 19 2.15 3.70 -3.60
CA VAL A 19 2.92 2.58 -3.03
C VAL A 19 4.23 3.06 -2.44
N ARG A 20 4.96 3.92 -3.15
CA ARG A 20 6.23 4.48 -2.66
C ARG A 20 6.04 5.32 -1.40
N GLN A 21 5.05 6.22 -1.39
CA GLN A 21 4.76 7.07 -0.23
C GLN A 21 4.33 6.24 0.98
N LEU A 22 3.45 5.26 0.80
CA LEU A 22 3.04 4.35 1.87
C LEU A 22 4.22 3.51 2.38
N GLY A 23 5.14 3.11 1.49
CA GLY A 23 6.36 2.40 1.87
C GLY A 23 7.26 3.24 2.80
N VAL A 24 7.43 4.53 2.50
CA VAL A 24 8.18 5.46 3.37
C VAL A 24 7.49 5.58 4.73
N VAL A 25 6.17 5.80 4.76
CA VAL A 25 5.41 5.90 6.02
C VAL A 25 5.52 4.60 6.85
N ALA A 26 5.49 3.44 6.20
CA ALA A 26 5.67 2.16 6.87
C ALA A 26 7.07 2.02 7.50
N THR A 27 8.12 2.47 6.79
CA THR A 27 9.48 2.51 7.33
C THR A 27 9.57 3.45 8.52
N ASP A 28 9.06 4.68 8.39
CA ASP A 28 9.09 5.68 9.48
C ASP A 28 8.36 5.17 10.73
N LEU A 29 7.18 4.56 10.57
CA LEU A 29 6.45 3.97 11.69
C LEU A 29 7.18 2.79 12.33
N THR A 30 7.88 1.98 11.53
CA THR A 30 8.70 0.89 12.04
C THR A 30 9.86 1.44 12.87
N THR A 31 10.52 2.50 12.39
CA THR A 31 11.57 3.20 13.15
C THR A 31 11.03 3.75 14.47
N VAL A 32 9.89 4.45 14.46
CA VAL A 32 9.24 4.96 15.69
C VAL A 32 8.93 3.82 16.67
N SER A 33 8.44 2.68 16.16
CA SER A 33 8.16 1.50 16.99
C SER A 33 9.41 0.90 17.62
N THR A 34 10.53 0.87 16.88
CA THR A 34 11.82 0.40 17.41
C THR A 34 12.38 1.39 18.43
N ASP A 35 12.38 2.69 18.13
CA ASP A 35 12.89 3.72 19.03
C ASP A 35 12.10 3.79 20.34
N TYR A 36 10.77 3.56 20.27
CA TYR A 36 9.92 3.56 21.44
C TYR A 36 10.03 2.27 22.29
N GLN A 37 10.58 1.18 21.75
CA GLN A 37 10.88 -0.04 22.52
C GLN A 37 12.11 0.10 23.41
N ASP A 38 12.92 1.14 23.21
CA ASP A 38 14.00 1.54 24.10
C ASP A 38 13.68 2.89 24.80
N PRO A 39 12.55 3.00 25.51
CA PRO A 39 12.21 4.25 26.17
C PRO A 39 13.23 4.51 27.28
N VAL A 40 13.66 5.76 27.41
CA VAL A 40 14.51 6.20 28.52
C VAL A 40 13.83 5.77 29.83
N SER A 41 14.48 4.87 30.56
CA SER A 41 13.97 4.47 31.87
C SER A 41 14.21 5.61 32.86
N HIS A 42 13.12 6.14 33.38
CA HIS A 42 13.16 7.12 34.44
C HIS A 42 13.09 6.37 35.78
N PRO A 43 13.99 6.64 36.74
CA PRO A 43 13.88 6.08 38.07
C PRO A 43 12.59 6.55 38.76
N ASP A 44 11.99 5.70 39.60
CA ASP A 44 10.75 6.01 40.34
C ASP A 44 10.82 7.34 41.11
N ALA A 45 12.02 7.72 41.57
CA ALA A 45 12.30 8.98 42.25
C ALA A 45 11.98 10.23 41.42
N ASP A 46 11.97 10.12 40.09
CA ASP A 46 11.65 11.23 39.17
C ASP A 46 10.14 11.51 39.10
N PHE A 47 9.29 10.55 39.51
CA PHE A 47 7.83 10.63 39.36
C PHE A 47 7.10 11.11 40.61
N GLY A 48 7.77 11.23 41.76
CA GLY A 48 7.15 11.65 43.02
C GLY A 48 6.20 10.61 43.63
N GLU A 49 5.23 11.04 44.43
CA GLU A 49 4.29 10.17 45.16
C GLU A 49 3.02 9.84 44.34
N PHE A 50 2.11 9.05 44.93
CA PHE A 50 0.77 8.72 44.38
C PHE A 50 0.73 7.81 43.14
N GLY A 51 1.75 6.96 42.95
CA GLY A 51 1.72 5.91 41.91
C GLY A 51 1.98 6.41 40.48
N MET A 52 2.53 7.61 40.32
CA MET A 52 2.85 8.18 39.00
C MET A 52 3.81 7.31 38.17
N ALA A 53 4.78 6.65 38.80
CA ALA A 53 5.66 5.71 38.12
C ALA A 53 4.86 4.54 37.51
N GLN A 54 3.89 4.00 38.25
CA GLN A 54 3.02 2.92 37.76
C GLN A 54 2.10 3.40 36.63
N ALA A 55 1.56 4.61 36.74
CA ALA A 55 0.74 5.21 35.67
C ALA A 55 1.56 5.45 34.40
N CYS A 56 2.81 5.93 34.52
CA CYS A 56 3.72 6.11 33.39
C CYS A 56 4.07 4.76 32.73
N ALA A 57 4.36 3.73 33.53
CA ALA A 57 4.61 2.39 33.00
C ALA A 57 3.39 1.80 32.26
N GLY A 58 2.18 2.01 32.79
CA GLY A 58 0.93 1.64 32.13
C GLY A 58 0.76 2.37 30.80
N PHE A 59 0.91 3.70 30.80
CA PHE A 59 0.86 4.50 29.57
C PHE A 59 1.87 4.01 28.52
N ASN A 60 3.13 3.78 28.92
CA ASN A 60 4.16 3.31 28.00
C ASN A 60 3.81 1.94 27.40
N THR A 61 3.24 1.05 28.22
CA THR A 61 2.78 -0.27 27.75
C THR A 61 1.67 -0.12 26.72
N ASP A 62 0.62 0.64 27.04
CA ASP A 62 -0.53 0.82 26.14
C ASP A 62 -0.12 1.54 24.85
N TRP A 63 0.69 2.59 24.95
CA TRP A 63 1.18 3.33 23.79
C TRP A 63 2.06 2.47 22.88
N SER A 64 2.93 1.63 23.45
CA SER A 64 3.74 0.69 22.65
C SER A 64 2.88 -0.30 21.85
N GLN A 65 1.78 -0.77 22.42
CA GLN A 65 0.84 -1.67 21.74
C GLN A 65 0.11 -0.94 20.61
N GLU A 66 -0.34 0.29 20.83
CA GLU A 66 -1.00 1.10 19.81
C GLU A 66 -0.08 1.43 18.62
N ILE A 67 1.20 1.72 18.88
CA ILE A 67 2.20 1.87 17.82
C ILE A 67 2.32 0.58 16.99
N GLN A 68 2.42 -0.59 17.64
CA GLN A 68 2.53 -1.87 16.93
C GLN A 68 1.31 -2.18 16.06
N VAL A 69 0.10 -1.89 16.55
CA VAL A 69 -1.14 -2.03 15.78
C VAL A 69 -1.12 -1.11 14.55
N THR A 70 -0.68 0.14 14.73
CA THR A 70 -0.58 1.12 13.63
C THR A 70 0.42 0.69 12.57
N VAL A 71 1.62 0.23 12.98
CA VAL A 71 2.64 -0.31 12.07
C VAL A 71 2.09 -1.48 11.25
N LYS A 72 1.40 -2.42 11.90
CA LYS A 72 0.81 -3.57 11.22
C LYS A 72 -0.24 -3.13 10.19
N ALA A 73 -1.14 -2.23 10.57
CA ALA A 73 -2.19 -1.75 9.68
C ALA A 73 -1.63 -1.04 8.43
N VAL A 74 -0.59 -0.20 8.59
CA VAL A 74 0.05 0.48 7.46
C VAL A 74 0.79 -0.50 6.57
N ASN A 75 1.50 -1.48 7.13
CA ASN A 75 2.15 -2.53 6.35
C ASN A 75 1.14 -3.35 5.52
N GLU A 76 0.00 -3.71 6.11
CA GLU A 76 -1.08 -4.38 5.38
C GLU A 76 -1.67 -3.51 4.27
N LEU A 77 -1.81 -2.20 4.50
CA LEU A 77 -2.27 -1.27 3.47
C LEU A 77 -1.29 -1.19 2.31
N VAL A 78 0.02 -1.07 2.57
CA VAL A 78 1.07 -1.09 1.54
C VAL A 78 0.95 -2.34 0.68
N GLN A 79 0.86 -3.52 1.31
CA GLN A 79 0.74 -4.79 0.60
C GLN A 79 -0.51 -4.85 -0.27
N LYS A 80 -1.67 -4.41 0.25
CA LYS A 80 -2.93 -4.39 -0.51
C LYS A 80 -2.86 -3.46 -1.72
N VAL A 81 -2.25 -2.28 -1.58
CA VAL A 81 -2.11 -1.33 -2.69
C VAL A 81 -1.13 -1.88 -3.75
N GLN A 82 -0.02 -2.49 -3.32
CA GLN A 82 0.93 -3.17 -4.23
C GLN A 82 0.23 -4.27 -5.02
N GLN A 83 -0.54 -5.12 -4.34
CA GLN A 83 -1.27 -6.21 -4.99
C GLN A 83 -2.32 -5.68 -5.97
N ASN A 84 -3.06 -4.62 -5.59
CA ASN A 84 -4.08 -4.04 -6.45
C ASN A 84 -3.47 -3.47 -7.74
N ASN A 85 -2.34 -2.78 -7.64
CA ASN A 85 -1.61 -2.25 -8.79
C ASN A 85 -1.11 -3.39 -9.72
N ALA A 86 -0.56 -4.47 -9.16
CA ALA A 86 -0.18 -5.65 -9.94
C ALA A 86 -1.37 -6.28 -10.68
N ASN A 87 -2.54 -6.37 -10.02
CA ASN A 87 -3.76 -6.88 -10.63
C ASN A 87 -4.21 -6.02 -11.82
N TYR A 88 -4.14 -4.70 -11.70
CA TYR A 88 -4.48 -3.79 -12.80
C TYR A 88 -3.56 -3.97 -14.00
N ARG A 89 -2.23 -4.03 -13.78
CA ARG A 89 -1.27 -4.26 -14.87
C ARG A 89 -1.50 -5.60 -15.57
N ALA A 90 -1.79 -6.65 -14.81
CA ALA A 90 -2.11 -7.96 -15.37
C ALA A 90 -3.39 -7.93 -16.23
N ALA A 91 -4.43 -7.25 -15.74
CA ALA A 91 -5.68 -7.08 -16.47
C ALA A 91 -5.49 -6.28 -17.78
N GLU A 92 -4.71 -5.19 -17.73
CA GLU A 92 -4.38 -4.40 -18.93
C GLU A 92 -3.58 -5.21 -19.95
N ALA A 93 -2.58 -5.98 -19.51
CA ALA A 93 -1.81 -6.85 -20.40
C ALA A 93 -2.68 -7.92 -21.07
N ALA A 94 -3.59 -8.54 -20.31
CA ALA A 94 -4.53 -9.52 -20.84
C ALA A 94 -5.50 -8.90 -21.86
N ALA A 95 -6.03 -7.71 -21.57
CA ALA A 95 -6.90 -6.97 -22.49
C ALA A 95 -6.17 -6.60 -23.79
N ALA A 96 -4.93 -6.10 -23.70
CA ALA A 96 -4.11 -5.77 -24.86
C ALA A 96 -3.82 -6.99 -25.74
N ALA A 97 -3.47 -8.14 -25.12
CA ALA A 97 -3.25 -9.39 -25.84
C ALA A 97 -4.52 -9.88 -26.55
N GLY A 98 -5.69 -9.79 -25.88
CA GLY A 98 -6.98 -10.14 -26.47
C GLY A 98 -7.33 -9.28 -27.69
N LEU A 99 -7.09 -7.97 -27.60
CA LEU A 99 -7.29 -7.04 -28.72
C LEU A 99 -6.35 -7.34 -29.89
N GLN A 100 -5.08 -7.66 -29.64
CA GLN A 100 -4.13 -8.06 -30.69
C GLN A 100 -4.51 -9.38 -31.35
N ALA A 101 -4.97 -10.36 -30.57
CA ALA A 101 -5.46 -11.63 -31.10
C ALA A 101 -6.71 -11.44 -31.96
N ALA A 102 -7.65 -10.59 -31.54
CA ALA A 102 -8.82 -10.25 -32.35
C ALA A 102 -8.43 -9.52 -33.65
N ALA A 103 -7.49 -8.57 -33.58
CA ALA A 103 -7.00 -7.84 -34.75
C ALA A 103 -6.33 -8.77 -35.78
N THR A 104 -5.55 -9.75 -35.31
CA THR A 104 -4.92 -10.74 -36.19
C THR A 104 -5.92 -11.76 -36.76
N ALA A 105 -6.97 -12.12 -36.02
CA ALA A 105 -8.04 -12.99 -36.52
C ALA A 105 -8.92 -12.32 -37.60
N VAL A 106 -9.06 -10.99 -37.56
CA VAL A 106 -9.85 -10.22 -38.53
C VAL A 106 -9.02 -9.82 -39.78
N ALA A 107 -7.69 -9.91 -39.72
CA ALA A 107 -6.84 -9.67 -40.89
C ALA A 107 -7.15 -10.70 -42.01
N PRO A 108 -7.46 -10.26 -43.24
CA PRO A 108 -7.85 -11.16 -44.31
C PRO A 108 -6.71 -12.15 -44.63
N LYS A 109 -7.04 -13.44 -44.70
CA LYS A 109 -6.09 -14.48 -45.17
C LYS A 109 -5.56 -14.08 -46.55
N PRO A 110 -4.24 -13.89 -46.74
CA PRO A 110 -3.70 -13.69 -48.08
C PRO A 110 -3.89 -15.00 -48.85
N GLY A 111 -4.80 -15.01 -49.82
CA GLY A 111 -4.95 -16.12 -50.77
C GLY A 111 -6.36 -16.67 -51.02
N GLN A 112 -7.42 -16.18 -50.38
CA GLN A 112 -8.80 -16.53 -50.80
C GLN A 112 -9.34 -15.52 -51.82
N GLY A 113 -8.75 -15.52 -53.00
CA GLY A 113 -9.15 -14.62 -54.08
C GLY A 113 -8.41 -14.89 -55.39
N ALA A 114 -8.68 -16.02 -56.02
CA ALA A 114 -8.65 -16.15 -57.48
C ALA A 114 -9.43 -17.42 -57.85
N ARG A 115 -10.48 -17.21 -58.65
CA ARG A 115 -11.17 -18.26 -59.41
C ARG A 115 -10.24 -18.81 -60.47
#